data_AF-A0A9R1HJI3-F1
#
_entry.id   AF-A0A9R1HJI3-F1
#
_cell.length_a   1.000
_cell.length_b   1.000
_cell.length_c   1.000
_cell.angle_alpha   90.00
_cell.angle_beta   90.00
_cell.angle_gamma   90.00
#
_symmetry.space_group_name_H-M   'P 1'
#
loop_
_entity.id
_entity.type
_entity.pdbx_description
1 polymer ?
#
loop_
_entity_poly.entity_id
_entity_poly.type
_entity_poly.pdbx_seq_one_letter_code
_entity_poly.pdbx_strand_id
1 'polypeptide(L)'
;MGNASSMLTQYDIEEVQEHCSYLFSQQEIVSLYERFCQLDRSAKGFVAEDEFLSIPEYSTNPQRLLRMVDGLNFKEFVSFLSTFSARASLQQKIEFIFKVYDIDGKGKVSFKDLVEVLRDLTGSSMSEQQREQVLTKVLEEAGYTRDSTLSLEDFVTIIDHPGLKMEVEVPID
;
A
#
# COMPACT_ATOMS: atom_id res chain seq x y z
N MET A 1 -20.66 -16.77 -29.74
CA MET A 1 -19.58 -16.25 -30.61
C MET A 1 -18.92 -15.11 -29.86
N GLY A 2 -17.59 -15.16 -29.69
CA GLY A 2 -16.78 -14.10 -29.08
C GLY A 2 -16.47 -14.27 -27.60
N ASN A 3 -15.82 -15.38 -27.19
CA ASN A 3 -15.11 -15.44 -25.91
C ASN A 3 -13.62 -15.27 -26.22
N ALA A 4 -13.19 -14.03 -26.42
CA ALA A 4 -11.76 -13.72 -26.44
C ALA A 4 -11.29 -13.81 -24.98
N SER A 5 -10.77 -14.97 -24.61
CA SER A 5 -10.12 -15.13 -23.31
C SER A 5 -8.93 -14.19 -23.29
N SER A 6 -9.04 -13.09 -22.55
CA SER A 6 -7.97 -12.15 -22.23
C SER A 6 -6.93 -12.89 -21.39
N MET A 7 -6.15 -13.80 -21.99
CA MET A 7 -5.08 -14.49 -21.28
C MET A 7 -3.84 -13.60 -21.32
N LEU A 8 -3.18 -13.46 -20.17
CA LEU A 8 -1.84 -12.89 -20.11
C LEU A 8 -0.93 -13.63 -21.08
N THR A 9 -0.21 -12.88 -21.90
CA THR A 9 0.85 -13.45 -22.74
C THR A 9 2.10 -13.70 -21.89
N GLN A 10 3.01 -14.53 -22.42
CA GLN A 10 4.31 -14.75 -21.77
C GLN A 10 5.09 -13.44 -21.58
N TYR A 11 4.97 -12.52 -22.54
CA TYR A 11 5.58 -11.20 -22.47
C TYR A 11 5.01 -10.37 -21.31
N ASP A 12 3.69 -10.37 -21.13
CA ASP A 12 3.05 -9.63 -20.03
C ASP A 12 3.49 -10.16 -18.66
N ILE A 13 3.63 -11.49 -18.54
CA ILE A 13 4.09 -12.14 -17.31
C ILE A 13 5.53 -11.73 -17.01
N GLU A 14 6.42 -11.81 -18.00
CA GLU A 14 7.84 -11.44 -17.85
C GLU A 14 7.99 -9.95 -17.50
N GLU A 15 7.20 -9.08 -18.12
CA GLU A 15 7.19 -7.65 -17.82
C GLU A 15 6.77 -7.38 -16.36
N VAL A 16 5.74 -8.07 -15.87
CA VAL A 16 5.29 -7.94 -14.47
C VAL A 16 6.32 -8.53 -13.50
N GLN A 17 6.98 -9.64 -13.85
CA GLN A 17 8.05 -10.21 -13.05
C GLN A 17 9.22 -9.24 -12.89
N GLU A 18 9.69 -8.66 -13.99
CA GLU A 18 10.76 -7.65 -13.96
C GLU A 18 10.36 -6.45 -13.10
N HIS A 19 9.13 -5.95 -13.28
CA HIS A 19 8.63 -4.80 -12.54
C HIS A 19 8.55 -5.06 -11.03
N CYS A 20 8.19 -6.28 -10.63
CA CYS A 20 8.06 -6.67 -9.22
C CYS A 20 9.33 -7.31 -8.67
N SER A 21 10.49 -7.11 -9.31
CA SER A 21 11.78 -7.67 -8.86
C SER A 21 11.76 -9.18 -8.64
N TYR A 22 10.98 -9.91 -9.43
CA TYR A 22 10.81 -11.37 -9.36
C TYR A 22 10.32 -11.89 -7.99
N LEU A 23 9.61 -11.05 -7.22
CA LEU A 23 9.01 -11.44 -5.94
C LEU A 23 7.92 -12.51 -6.11
N PHE A 24 7.29 -12.57 -7.28
CA PHE A 24 6.30 -13.56 -7.66
C PHE A 24 6.78 -14.44 -8.82
N SER A 25 6.46 -15.72 -8.72
CA SER A 25 6.57 -16.70 -9.80
C SER A 25 5.52 -16.45 -10.87
N GLN A 26 5.72 -17.04 -12.05
CA GLN A 26 4.75 -16.94 -13.15
C GLN A 26 3.38 -17.50 -12.76
N GLN A 27 3.35 -18.59 -11.98
CA GLN A 27 2.10 -19.16 -11.48
C GLN A 27 1.38 -18.21 -10.53
N GLU A 28 2.11 -17.59 -9.59
CA GLU A 28 1.54 -16.59 -8.67
C GLU A 28 0.98 -15.39 -9.45
N ILE A 29 1.65 -14.92 -10.51
CA ILE A 29 1.17 -13.81 -11.36
C ILE A 29 -0.11 -14.20 -12.11
N VAL A 30 -0.19 -15.41 -12.66
CA VAL A 30 -1.40 -15.88 -13.33
C VAL A 30 -2.57 -15.97 -12.34
N SER A 31 -2.35 -16.50 -11.13
CA SER A 31 -3.38 -16.53 -10.09
C SER A 31 -3.80 -15.14 -9.63
N LEU A 32 -2.86 -14.19 -9.54
CA LEU A 32 -3.18 -12.79 -9.24
C LEU A 32 -3.98 -12.13 -10.35
N TYR A 33 -3.76 -12.50 -11.61
CA TYR A 33 -4.54 -12.00 -12.74
C TYR A 33 -5.97 -12.52 -12.73
N GLU A 34 -6.16 -13.81 -12.42
CA GLU A 34 -7.50 -14.37 -12.25
C GLU A 34 -8.27 -13.64 -11.14
N ARG A 35 -7.61 -13.35 -10.00
CA ARG A 35 -8.18 -12.52 -8.93
C ARG A 35 -8.48 -11.10 -9.42
N PHE A 36 -7.56 -10.46 -10.14
CA PHE A 36 -7.77 -9.12 -10.69
C PHE A 36 -8.99 -9.07 -11.60
N CYS A 37 -9.19 -10.05 -12.49
CA CYS A 37 -10.38 -10.12 -13.34
C CYS A 37 -11.68 -10.36 -12.57
N GLN A 38 -11.62 -11.02 -11.41
CA GLN A 38 -12.79 -11.16 -10.52
C GLN A 38 -13.13 -9.84 -9.82
N LEU A 39 -12.13 -8.99 -9.59
CA LEU A 39 -12.29 -7.66 -9.00
C LEU A 39 -12.76 -6.62 -10.02
N ASP A 40 -12.14 -6.56 -11.20
CA ASP A 40 -12.54 -5.70 -12.33
C ASP A 40 -13.79 -6.26 -13.03
N ARG A 41 -14.92 -6.24 -12.31
CA ARG A 41 -16.22 -6.74 -12.79
C ARG A 41 -16.71 -5.97 -14.01
N SER A 42 -16.32 -4.70 -14.11
CA SER A 42 -16.67 -3.83 -15.22
C SER A 42 -15.75 -3.99 -16.44
N ALA A 43 -14.72 -4.84 -16.35
CA ALA A 43 -13.75 -5.15 -17.40
C ALA A 43 -13.12 -3.88 -18.01
N LYS A 44 -12.82 -2.89 -17.18
CA LYS A 44 -12.23 -1.60 -17.59
C LYS A 44 -10.70 -1.67 -17.70
N GLY A 45 -10.08 -2.72 -17.17
CA GLY A 45 -8.63 -2.90 -17.10
C GLY A 45 -7.97 -2.27 -15.87
N PHE A 46 -8.76 -1.83 -14.90
CA PHE A 46 -8.30 -1.27 -13.62
C PHE A 46 -9.29 -1.60 -12.50
N VAL A 47 -8.82 -1.63 -11.26
CA VAL A 47 -9.68 -1.85 -10.09
C VAL A 47 -10.24 -0.51 -9.63
N ALA A 48 -11.56 -0.35 -9.66
CA ALA A 48 -12.21 0.84 -9.08
C ALA A 48 -12.44 0.69 -7.56
N GLU A 49 -12.49 1.82 -6.84
CA GLU A 49 -12.75 1.85 -5.40
C GLU A 49 -14.01 1.07 -4.98
N ASP A 50 -15.11 1.17 -5.75
CA ASP A 50 -16.37 0.47 -5.49
C ASP A 50 -16.28 -1.04 -5.71
N GLU A 51 -15.47 -1.47 -6.68
CA GLU A 51 -15.19 -2.88 -6.96
C GLU A 51 -14.35 -3.50 -5.83
N PHE A 52 -13.39 -2.77 -5.28
CA PHE A 52 -12.54 -3.26 -4.18
C PHE A 52 -13.28 -3.28 -2.84
N LEU A 53 -14.10 -2.26 -2.56
CA LEU A 53 -14.98 -2.22 -1.37
C LEU A 53 -16.02 -3.32 -1.32
N SER A 54 -16.32 -3.93 -2.48
CA SER A 54 -17.25 -5.06 -2.56
C SER A 54 -16.72 -6.34 -1.92
N ILE A 55 -15.42 -6.39 -1.59
CA ILE A 55 -14.80 -7.47 -0.84
C ILE A 55 -14.98 -7.19 0.67
N PRO A 56 -15.81 -7.97 1.39
CA PRO A 56 -16.14 -7.70 2.80
C PRO A 56 -14.91 -7.61 3.71
N GLU A 57 -13.89 -8.41 3.45
CA GLU A 57 -12.64 -8.48 4.19
C GLU A 57 -11.82 -7.17 4.12
N TYR A 58 -12.06 -6.34 3.10
CA TYR A 58 -11.35 -5.08 2.91
C TYR A 58 -12.11 -3.85 3.42
N SER A 59 -13.37 -4.01 3.82
CA SER A 59 -14.18 -2.91 4.40
C SER A 59 -13.61 -2.36 5.71
N THR A 60 -12.78 -3.15 6.40
CA THR A 60 -12.11 -2.77 7.65
C THR A 60 -10.71 -2.19 7.44
N ASN A 61 -10.18 -2.19 6.21
CA ASN A 61 -8.87 -1.59 5.95
C ASN A 61 -8.94 -0.06 6.06
N PRO A 62 -7.85 0.60 6.49
CA PRO A 62 -7.77 2.05 6.46
C PRO A 62 -8.13 2.57 5.08
N GLN A 63 -9.01 3.59 5.03
CA GLN A 63 -9.49 4.22 3.79
C GLN A 63 -8.36 4.65 2.86
N ARG A 64 -7.18 4.89 3.43
CA ARG A 64 -5.94 5.19 2.74
C ARG A 64 -5.44 4.07 1.82
N LEU A 65 -5.44 2.83 2.28
CA LEU A 65 -5.05 1.69 1.44
C LEU A 65 -6.04 1.51 0.29
N LEU A 66 -7.33 1.79 0.53
CA LEU A 66 -8.36 1.75 -0.51
C LEU A 66 -8.11 2.80 -1.60
N ARG A 67 -7.71 4.03 -1.23
CA ARG A 67 -7.35 5.06 -2.22
C ARG A 67 -6.10 4.72 -3.03
N MET A 68 -5.18 3.94 -2.47
CA MET A 68 -3.98 3.53 -3.20
C MET A 68 -4.25 2.42 -4.22
N VAL A 69 -5.35 1.67 -4.06
CA VAL A 69 -5.74 0.63 -5.02
C VAL A 69 -6.72 1.13 -6.09
N ASP A 70 -7.30 2.32 -5.89
CA ASP A 70 -8.24 2.92 -6.85
C ASP A 70 -7.53 3.30 -8.15
N GLY A 71 -8.03 2.76 -9.26
CA GLY A 71 -7.52 3.00 -10.60
C GLY A 71 -6.27 2.20 -10.96
N LEU A 72 -5.79 1.27 -10.12
CA LEU A 72 -4.61 0.47 -10.45
C LEU A 72 -4.92 -0.48 -11.61
N ASN A 73 -4.08 -0.42 -12.65
CA ASN A 73 -4.06 -1.46 -13.67
C ASN A 73 -3.42 -2.75 -13.13
N PHE A 74 -3.49 -3.85 -13.89
CA PHE A 74 -2.98 -5.14 -13.42
C PHE A 74 -1.52 -5.11 -12.95
N LYS A 75 -0.63 -4.47 -13.71
CA LYS A 75 0.80 -4.37 -13.38
C LYS A 75 1.01 -3.60 -12.07
N GLU A 76 0.29 -2.49 -11.90
CA GLU A 76 0.34 -1.69 -10.69
C GLU A 76 -0.27 -2.41 -9.48
N PHE A 77 -1.33 -3.19 -9.69
CA PHE A 77 -1.95 -4.03 -8.66
C PHE A 77 -0.99 -5.10 -8.15
N VAL A 78 -0.30 -5.81 -9.04
CA VAL A 78 0.72 -6.80 -8.63
C VAL A 78 1.90 -6.11 -7.93
N SER A 79 2.34 -4.95 -8.44
CA SER A 79 3.38 -4.13 -7.81
C SER A 79 2.99 -3.72 -6.38
N PHE A 80 1.76 -3.27 -6.18
CA PHE A 80 1.19 -2.95 -4.88
C PHE A 80 1.22 -4.17 -3.95
N LEU A 81 0.72 -5.32 -4.40
CA LEU A 81 0.73 -6.57 -3.61
C LEU A 81 2.13 -7.09 -3.31
N SER A 82 3.10 -6.83 -4.19
CA SER A 82 4.48 -7.28 -4.02
C SER A 82 5.13 -6.75 -2.73
N THR A 83 4.72 -5.55 -2.30
CA THR A 83 5.23 -4.90 -1.09
C THR A 83 4.83 -5.64 0.19
N PHE A 84 3.75 -6.39 0.15
CA PHE A 84 3.26 -7.23 1.25
C PHE A 84 3.75 -8.68 1.14
N SER A 85 4.58 -9.01 0.14
CA SER A 85 5.19 -10.33 0.05
C SER A 85 6.16 -10.56 1.20
N ALA A 86 6.16 -11.77 1.77
CA ALA A 86 7.19 -12.20 2.72
C ALA A 86 8.60 -12.16 2.10
N ARG A 87 8.70 -12.22 0.77
CA ARG A 87 9.97 -12.14 0.02
C ARG A 87 10.45 -10.70 -0.19
N ALA A 88 9.61 -9.69 0.06
CA ALA A 88 9.99 -8.28 -0.12
C ALA A 88 11.04 -7.86 0.92
N SER A 89 12.05 -7.12 0.47
CA SER A 89 13.09 -6.61 1.36
C SER A 89 12.51 -5.58 2.34
N LEU A 90 13.16 -5.42 3.49
CA LEU A 90 12.78 -4.39 4.46
C LEU A 90 12.74 -3.00 3.79
N GLN A 91 13.71 -2.70 2.91
CA GLN A 91 13.75 -1.43 2.18
C GLN A 91 12.51 -1.23 1.28
N GLN A 92 12.08 -2.25 0.54
CA GLN A 92 10.86 -2.17 -0.28
C GLN A 92 9.61 -1.92 0.58
N LYS A 93 9.53 -2.53 1.77
CA LYS A 93 8.44 -2.31 2.72
C LYS A 93 8.45 -0.88 3.28
N ILE A 94 9.63 -0.36 3.62
CA ILE A 94 9.79 1.01 4.10
C ILE A 94 9.39 2.01 3.02
N GLU A 95 9.83 1.82 1.78
CA GLU A 95 9.46 2.68 0.64
C GLU A 95 7.95 2.70 0.40
N PHE A 96 7.29 1.54 0.53
CA PHE A 96 5.84 1.46 0.42
C PHE A 96 5.13 2.21 1.55
N ILE A 97 5.52 1.96 2.81
CA ILE A 97 4.93 2.63 3.97
C ILE A 97 5.17 4.13 3.89
N PHE A 98 6.34 4.56 3.42
CA PHE A 98 6.61 5.96 3.17
C PHE A 98 5.60 6.56 2.18
N LYS A 99 5.31 5.88 1.07
CA LYS A 99 4.28 6.31 0.10
C LYS A 99 2.88 6.34 0.70
N VAL A 100 2.54 5.42 1.60
CA VAL A 100 1.26 5.44 2.33
C VAL A 100 1.15 6.74 3.15
N TYR A 101 2.26 7.14 3.79
CA TYR A 101 2.31 8.32 4.65
C TYR A 101 2.45 9.64 3.86
N ASP A 102 3.15 9.67 2.73
CA ASP A 102 3.36 10.86 1.87
C ASP A 102 2.13 11.15 1.00
N ILE A 103 1.10 11.77 1.61
CA ILE A 103 -0.23 11.96 1.00
C ILE A 103 -0.18 12.87 -0.22
N ASP A 104 0.63 13.94 -0.14
CA ASP A 104 0.71 14.94 -1.18
C ASP A 104 1.80 14.64 -2.22
N GLY A 105 2.51 13.52 -2.06
CA GLY A 105 3.47 12.98 -3.03
C GLY A 105 4.70 13.88 -3.22
N LYS A 106 5.06 14.68 -2.21
CA LYS A 106 6.21 15.59 -2.29
C LYS A 106 7.54 14.94 -1.97
N GLY A 107 7.55 13.62 -1.72
CA GLY A 107 8.72 12.87 -1.31
C GLY A 107 9.13 13.17 0.14
N LYS A 108 8.22 13.72 0.95
CA LYS A 108 8.43 14.07 2.34
C LYS A 108 7.13 13.98 3.12
N VAL A 109 7.17 13.34 4.28
CA VAL A 109 6.00 13.23 5.16
C VAL A 109 5.98 14.43 6.11
N SER A 110 4.95 15.25 6.00
CA SER A 110 4.74 16.41 6.87
C SER A 110 3.95 16.04 8.13
N PHE A 111 3.93 16.96 9.11
CA PHE A 111 3.05 16.82 10.27
C PHE A 111 1.58 16.67 9.89
N LYS A 112 1.12 17.40 8.86
CA LYS A 112 -0.24 17.30 8.35
C LYS A 112 -0.53 15.89 7.87
N ASP A 113 0.40 15.30 7.14
CA ASP A 113 0.27 13.94 6.61
C ASP A 113 0.13 12.90 7.72
N LEU A 114 0.97 13.00 8.74
CA LEU A 114 0.90 12.14 9.93
C LEU A 114 -0.42 12.28 10.69
N VAL A 115 -0.96 13.50 10.81
CA VAL A 115 -2.28 13.72 11.44
C VAL A 115 -3.39 13.04 10.64
N GLU A 116 -3.36 13.14 9.31
CA GLU A 116 -4.35 12.48 8.46
C GLU A 116 -4.26 10.95 8.55
N VAL A 117 -3.05 10.39 8.54
CA VAL A 117 -2.85 8.94 8.74
C VAL A 117 -3.39 8.51 10.12
N LEU A 118 -3.07 9.27 11.18
CA LEU A 118 -3.56 8.97 12.53
C LEU A 118 -5.09 9.10 12.63
N ARG A 119 -5.70 10.03 11.88
CA ARG A 119 -7.15 10.14 11.74
C ARG A 119 -7.75 8.92 11.06
N ASP A 120 -7.13 8.44 9.99
CA ASP A 120 -7.59 7.25 9.27
C ASP A 120 -7.55 6.00 10.17
N LEU A 121 -6.56 5.89 11.05
CA LEU A 121 -6.41 4.78 12.01
C LEU A 121 -7.33 4.85 13.23
N THR A 122 -7.58 6.06 13.74
CA THR A 122 -8.35 6.25 14.99
C THR A 122 -9.83 6.51 14.75
N GLY A 123 -10.22 6.96 13.55
CA GLY A 123 -11.60 7.31 13.25
C GLY A 123 -12.20 8.26 14.29
N SER A 124 -13.46 8.07 14.67
CA SER A 124 -14.14 8.91 15.65
C SER A 124 -13.71 8.68 17.11
N SER A 125 -12.83 7.70 17.39
CA SER A 125 -12.42 7.37 18.77
C SER A 125 -11.54 8.45 19.43
N MET A 126 -10.93 9.33 18.63
CA MET A 126 -10.00 10.35 19.11
C MET A 126 -10.28 11.68 18.42
N SER A 127 -10.30 12.77 19.19
CA SER A 127 -10.53 14.13 18.65
C SER A 127 -9.30 14.66 17.90
N GLU A 128 -9.50 15.66 17.02
CA GLU A 128 -8.39 16.30 16.29
C GLU A 128 -7.33 16.87 17.25
N GLN A 129 -7.75 17.52 18.34
CA GLN A 129 -6.82 18.06 19.34
C GLN A 129 -6.00 16.96 20.02
N GLN A 130 -6.61 15.81 20.32
CA GLN A 130 -5.89 14.68 20.91
C GLN A 130 -4.90 14.07 19.91
N ARG A 131 -5.27 13.95 18.62
CA ARG A 131 -4.36 13.50 17.55
C ARG A 131 -3.14 14.40 17.47
N GLU A 132 -3.36 15.71 17.39
CA GLU A 132 -2.26 16.66 17.33
C GLU A 132 -1.36 16.60 18.57
N GLN A 133 -1.93 16.48 19.78
CA GLN A 133 -1.16 16.39 21.02
C GLN A 133 -0.33 15.11 21.10
N VAL A 134 -0.92 13.96 20.79
CA VAL A 134 -0.22 12.67 20.79
C VAL A 134 0.91 12.70 19.76
N LEU A 135 0.61 13.14 18.54
CA LEU A 135 1.60 13.19 17.47
C LEU A 135 2.75 14.16 17.79
N THR A 136 2.45 15.33 18.37
CA THR A 136 3.47 16.29 18.79
C THR A 136 4.43 15.67 19.79
N LYS A 137 3.91 14.98 20.81
CA LYS A 137 4.74 14.30 21.81
C LYS A 137 5.61 13.20 21.20
N VAL A 138 5.03 12.37 20.33
CA VAL A 138 5.78 11.30 19.65
C VAL A 138 6.92 11.86 18.80
N LEU A 139 6.68 12.95 18.07
CA LEU A 139 7.71 13.60 17.28
C LEU A 139 8.81 14.22 18.16
N GLU A 140 8.43 14.92 19.23
CA GLU A 140 9.38 15.52 20.18
C GLU A 140 10.25 14.45 20.87
N GLU A 141 9.67 13.32 21.27
CA GLU A 141 10.39 12.17 21.83
C GLU A 141 11.39 11.56 20.83
N ALA A 142 11.06 11.59 19.55
CA ALA A 142 11.94 11.16 18.46
C ALA A 142 12.94 12.25 18.01
N GLY A 143 12.94 13.43 18.65
CA GLY A 143 13.86 14.53 18.33
C GLY A 143 13.42 15.44 17.18
N TYR A 144 12.18 15.35 16.74
CA TYR A 144 11.60 16.17 15.68
C TYR A 144 10.67 17.26 16.23
N THR A 145 10.44 18.29 15.41
CA THR A 145 9.47 19.37 15.70
C THR A 145 8.24 19.25 14.80
N ARG A 146 7.17 20.00 15.10
CA ARG A 146 5.98 20.06 14.24
C ARG A 146 6.24 20.61 12.84
N ASP A 147 7.28 21.42 12.66
CA ASP A 147 7.67 21.97 11.36
C ASP A 147 8.65 21.05 10.61
N SER A 148 9.05 19.94 11.23
CA SER A 148 9.91 18.95 10.60
C SER A 148 9.15 18.18 9.51
N THR A 149 9.87 17.82 8.46
CA THR A 149 9.40 16.91 7.43
C THR A 149 10.29 15.69 7.43
N LEU A 150 9.70 14.50 7.45
CA LEU A 150 10.43 13.25 7.44
C LEU A 150 10.70 12.80 6.02
N SER A 151 11.96 12.52 5.72
CA SER A 151 12.42 11.90 4.49
C SER A 151 12.35 10.37 4.58
N LEU A 152 12.59 9.70 3.45
CA LEU A 152 12.70 8.23 3.44
C LEU A 152 13.81 7.73 4.37
N GLU A 153 14.93 8.45 4.45
CA GLU A 153 16.07 8.10 5.33
C GLU A 153 15.69 8.18 6.82
N ASP A 154 14.87 9.16 7.20
CA ASP A 154 14.33 9.28 8.55
C ASP A 154 13.43 8.09 8.89
N PHE A 155 12.59 7.67 7.94
CA PHE A 155 11.74 6.48 8.09
C PHE A 155 12.56 5.21 8.28
N VAL A 156 13.62 5.01 7.50
CA VAL A 156 14.53 3.86 7.66
C VAL A 156 15.10 3.84 9.09
N THR A 157 15.57 5.00 9.57
CA THR A 157 16.16 5.12 10.91
C THR A 157 15.15 4.84 12.03
N ILE A 158 13.90 5.31 11.87
CA ILE A 158 12.82 5.07 12.84
C ILE A 158 12.40 3.60 12.86
N ILE A 159 12.33 2.97 11.69
CA ILE A 159 11.84 1.59 11.51
C ILE A 159 12.88 0.54 11.90
N ASP A 160 14.17 0.85 11.76
CA ASP A 160 15.27 -0.01 12.23
C ASP A 160 15.31 -0.13 13.77
N HIS A 161 14.41 0.54 14.48
CA HIS A 161 14.25 0.38 15.91
C HIS A 161 13.77 -1.05 16.25
N PRO A 162 14.48 -1.81 17.12
CA PRO A 162 14.32 -3.25 17.32
C PRO A 162 12.96 -3.72 17.87
N GLY A 163 12.02 -2.81 18.11
CA GLY A 163 10.66 -3.10 18.56
C GLY A 163 9.60 -3.10 17.46
N LEU A 164 9.93 -2.65 16.24
CA LEU A 164 9.01 -2.59 15.10
C LEU A 164 9.22 -3.80 14.18
N LYS A 165 8.19 -4.61 13.99
CA LYS A 165 8.16 -5.69 12.99
C LYS A 165 7.10 -5.41 11.95
N MET A 166 7.49 -5.41 10.68
CA MET A 166 6.58 -5.27 9.54
C MET A 166 6.31 -6.64 8.92
N GLU A 167 5.45 -7.41 9.59
CA GLU A 167 4.95 -8.68 9.08
C GLU A 167 3.55 -8.44 8.54
N VAL A 168 3.43 -8.42 7.21
CA VAL A 168 2.16 -8.54 6.50
C VAL A 168 2.36 -9.73 5.56
N GLU A 169 1.42 -10.68 5.58
CA GLU A 169 1.41 -11.83 4.67
C GLU A 169 0.22 -11.69 3.73
N VAL A 170 0.47 -11.76 2.43
CA VAL A 170 -0.60 -11.88 1.44
C VAL A 170 -1.02 -13.36 1.38
N PRO A 171 -2.26 -13.73 1.72
CA PRO A 171 -2.73 -15.08 1.51
C PRO A 171 -2.82 -15.36 0.00
N ILE A 172 -1.95 -16.24 -0.49
CA ILE A 172 -1.87 -16.64 -1.90
C ILE A 172 -2.69 -17.92 -2.18
N ASP A 173 -3.28 -18.52 -1.14
CA ASP A 173 -4.13 -19.71 -1.22
C ASP A 173 -5.49 -19.42 -1.88
#